data_AF-A0A418V8M6-F1
#
_entry.id   AF-A0A418V8M6-F1
#
_cell.length_a   1.000
_cell.length_b   1.000
_cell.length_c   1.000
_cell.angle_alpha   90.00
_cell.angle_beta   90.00
_cell.angle_gamma   90.00
#
_symmetry.space_group_name_H-M   'P 1'
#
loop_
_entity.id
_entity.type
_entity.pdbx_description
1 polymer ?
#
loop_
_entity_poly.entity_id
_entity_poly.type
_entity_poly.pdbx_seq_one_letter_code
_entity_poly.pdbx_strand_id
1 'polypeptide(L)' 'MDRHTPNLDRTTFDPRDAIQGEDGEWYHLPTLKALHRLGRLSTDSPAYMILLHVLQLEAPRHVRLTA' A
#
# COMPACT_ATOMS: atom_id res chain seq x y z
N MET A 1 19.28 20.47 10.90
CA MET A 1 18.85 19.09 10.60
C MET A 1 17.58 19.18 9.79
N ASP A 2 17.74 19.44 8.51
CA ASP A 2 16.64 19.61 7.56
C ASP A 2 16.13 18.23 7.20
N ARG A 3 15.14 17.75 7.97
CA ARG A 3 14.37 16.57 7.57
C ARG A 3 13.55 16.99 6.37
N HIS A 4 14.10 16.76 5.19
CA HIS A 4 13.37 16.72 3.94
C HIS A 4 12.22 15.72 4.14
N THR A 5 11.04 16.20 4.51
CA THR A 5 9.82 15.40 4.44
C THR A 5 9.64 15.10 2.96
N PRO A 6 9.77 13.85 2.51
CA PRO A 6 9.42 13.50 1.15
C PRO A 6 7.97 13.94 0.97
N ASN A 7 7.78 14.88 0.05
CA ASN A 7 6.48 15.40 -0.26
C ASN A 7 5.67 14.19 -0.74
N LEU A 8 4.59 13.83 -0.04
CA LEU A 8 3.58 12.99 -0.67
C LEU A 8 2.99 13.86 -1.76
N ASP A 9 3.51 13.73 -2.97
CA ASP A 9 2.92 14.39 -4.14
C ASP A 9 1.44 14.09 -4.12
N ARG A 10 0.62 15.13 -4.31
CA ARG A 10 -0.84 15.03 -4.31
C ARG A 10 -1.25 14.01 -5.37
N THR A 11 -1.52 12.78 -4.94
CA THR A 11 -2.11 11.75 -5.80
C THR A 11 -3.58 12.07 -6.00
N THR A 12 -4.01 12.17 -7.25
CA THR A 12 -5.44 12.28 -7.59
C THR A 12 -6.19 11.11 -6.96
N PHE A 13 -7.30 11.40 -6.29
CA PHE A 13 -8.15 10.38 -5.69
C PHE A 13 -9.05 9.76 -6.76
N ASP A 14 -8.98 8.43 -6.92
CA ASP A 14 -9.95 7.61 -7.66
C ASP A 14 -10.67 6.70 -6.64
N PRO A 15 -12.01 6.68 -6.58
CA PRO A 15 -12.74 5.75 -5.70
C PRO A 15 -12.36 4.27 -5.89
N ARG A 16 -11.85 3.89 -7.06
CA ARG A 16 -11.37 2.53 -7.35
C ARG A 16 -10.08 2.18 -6.62
N ASP A 17 -9.36 3.19 -6.14
CA ASP A 17 -8.15 3.03 -5.33
C ASP A 17 -8.45 2.89 -3.83
N ALA A 18 -9.72 2.95 -3.44
CA ALA A 18 -10.15 2.74 -2.06
C ALA A 18 -10.43 1.25 -1.80
N ILE A 19 -9.87 0.71 -0.73
CA ILE A 19 -10.14 -0.65 -0.24
C ILE A 19 -10.63 -0.59 1.20
N GLN A 20 -11.61 -1.42 1.54
CA GLN A 20 -12.08 -1.55 2.92
C GLN A 20 -11.23 -2.59 3.66
N GLY A 21 -10.75 -2.22 4.85
CA GLY A 21 -10.05 -3.12 5.76
C GLY A 21 -11.00 -4.02 6.55
N GLU A 22 -10.42 -5.03 7.20
CA GLU A 22 -11.16 -5.92 8.11
C GLU A 22 -11.65 -5.20 9.37
N ASP A 23 -11.04 -4.06 9.70
CA ASP A 23 -11.48 -3.13 10.74
C ASP A 23 -12.69 -2.28 10.32
N GLY A 24 -13.13 -2.37 9.07
CA GLY A 24 -14.24 -1.61 8.51
C GLY A 24 -13.86 -0.24 7.96
N GLU A 25 -12.61 0.19 8.11
CA GLU A 25 -12.10 1.48 7.65
C GLU A 25 -11.73 1.45 6.15
N TRP A 26 -11.78 2.61 5.49
CA TRP A 26 -11.41 2.75 4.09
C TRP A 26 -9.99 3.29 3.93
N TYR A 27 -9.22 2.64 3.07
CA TYR A 27 -7.82 2.93 2.83
C TYR A 27 -7.55 3.29 1.38
N HIS A 28 -6.79 4.35 1.14
CA HIS A 28 -6.38 4.76 -0.20
C HIS A 28 -5.07 4.08 -0.61
N LEU A 29 -5.12 3.17 -1.57
CA LEU A 29 -3.99 2.31 -1.98
C LEU A 29 -2.75 3.09 -2.45
N PRO A 30 -2.85 4.12 -3.31
CA PRO A 30 -1.69 4.93 -3.70
C PRO A 30 -0.99 5.58 -2.50
N THR A 31 -1.76 6.07 -1.53
CA THR A 31 -1.20 6.66 -0.29
C THR A 31 -0.48 5.59 0.53
N LEU A 32 -1.07 4.40 0.69
CA LEU A 32 -0.42 3.29 1.40
C LEU A 32 0.89 2.87 0.71
N LYS A 33 0.87 2.70 -0.62
CA LYS A 33 2.06 2.40 -1.43
C LYS A 33 3.14 3.48 -1.24
N ALA A 34 2.76 4.76 -1.22
CA ALA A 34 3.68 5.87 -0.97
C ALA A 34 4.27 5.84 0.46
N LEU A 35 3.43 5.72 1.49
CA LEU A 35 3.87 5.64 2.89
C LEU A 35 4.81 4.45 3.14
N HIS A 36 4.51 3.29 2.54
CA HIS A 36 5.36 2.12 2.62
C HIS A 36 6.73 2.34 1.97
N ARG A 37 6.78 2.92 0.76
CA ARG A 37 8.05 3.28 0.09
C ARG A 37 8.89 4.26 0.90
N LEU A 38 8.24 5.09 1.72
CA LEU A 38 8.91 6.05 2.60
C LEU A 38 9.29 5.47 3.97
N GLY A 39 8.99 4.19 4.24
CA GLY A 39 9.21 3.57 5.55
C GLY A 39 8.34 4.17 6.67
N ARG A 40 7.24 4.82 6.31
CA ARG A 40 6.33 5.53 7.23
C ARG A 40 5.05 4.76 7.55
N LEU A 41 4.92 3.54 7.03
CA LEU A 41 3.81 2.65 7.31
C LEU A 41 4.26 1.63 8.37
N SER A 42 3.64 1.66 9.56
CA SER A 42 3.96 0.73 10.65
C SER A 42 3.55 -0.70 10.30
N THR A 43 4.41 -1.68 10.54
CA THR A 43 4.16 -3.09 10.21
C THR A 43 3.00 -3.70 10.98
N ASP A 44 2.69 -3.16 12.16
CA ASP A 44 1.60 -3.65 13.02
C ASP A 44 0.27 -2.94 12.71
N SER A 45 0.24 -2.04 11.72
CA SER A 45 -0.98 -1.32 11.37
C SER A 45 -1.88 -2.15 10.43
N PRO A 46 -3.22 -2.07 10.56
CA PRO A 46 -4.15 -2.70 9.61
C PRO A 46 -3.87 -2.28 8.16
N ALA A 47 -3.52 -1.01 7.95
CA ALA A 47 -3.10 -0.46 6.67
C ALA A 47 -1.92 -1.20 6.03
N TYR A 48 -0.94 -1.65 6.82
CA TYR A 48 0.20 -2.43 6.32
C TYR A 48 -0.22 -3.83 5.89
N MET A 49 -1.08 -4.48 6.68
CA MET A 49 -1.60 -5.82 6.36
C MET A 49 -2.41 -5.80 5.05
N ILE A 50 -3.25 -4.78 4.87
CA ILE A 50 -4.02 -4.57 3.63
C ILE A 50 -3.09 -4.37 2.44
N LEU A 51 -2.04 -3.53 2.60
CA LEU A 51 -1.07 -3.32 1.54
C LEU A 51 -0.37 -4.62 1.15
N LEU A 52 0.05 -5.45 2.12
CA LEU A 52 0.65 -6.75 1.85
C LEU A 52 -0.30 -7.69 1.11
N HIS A 53 -1.56 -7.76 1.54
CA HIS A 53 -2.58 -8.57 0.88
C HIS A 53 -2.74 -8.18 -0.59
N VAL A 54 -2.84 -6.88 -0.87
CA VAL A 54 -2.95 -6.35 -2.23
C VAL A 54 -1.71 -6.68 -3.06
N LEU A 55 -0.50 -6.46 -2.51
CA LEU A 55 0.75 -6.77 -3.22
C LEU A 55 0.90 -8.27 -3.50
N GLN A 56 0.42 -9.15 -2.63
CA GLN A 56 0.39 -10.60 -2.86
C GLN A 56 -0.58 -10.99 -3.98
N LEU A 57 -1.70 -10.30 -4.12
CA LEU A 57 -2.65 -10.51 -5.22
C LEU A 57 -2.13 -9.98 -6.56
N GLU A 58 -1.38 -8.87 -6.55
CA GLU A 58 -0.76 -8.30 -7.76
C GLU A 58 0.53 -9.00 -8.17
N ALA A 59 1.16 -9.76 -7.27
CA ALA A 59 2.34 -10.55 -7.61
C ALA A 59 1.96 -11.57 -8.69
N PRO A 60 2.66 -11.60 -9.84
CA PRO A 60 2.45 -12.64 -10.83
C PRO A 60 2.73 -13.97 -10.14
N ARG A 61 1.71 -14.81 -10.02
CA ARG A 61 1.83 -16.18 -9.53
C ARG A 61 2.87 -16.81 -10.44
N HIS A 62 4.10 -16.98 -9.96
CA HIS A 62 5.17 -17.60 -10.72
C HIS A 62 4.62 -18.94 -11.21
N VAL A 63 4.28 -18.99 -12.49
CA VAL A 63 3.99 -20.23 -13.18
C VAL A 63 5.26 -21.03 -13.00
N ARG A 64 5.17 -22.05 -12.14
CA ARG A 64 6.23 -23.02 -11.94
C ARG A 64 6.33 -23.75 -13.27
N LEU A 65 7.20 -23.26 -14.16
CA LEU A 65 7.63 -23.98 -15.34
C LEU A 65 8.36 -25.21 -14.85
N THR A 66 7.61 -26.30 -14.67
CA THR A 66 8.17 -27.64 -14.61
C THR A 66 8.66 -27.97 -16.01
N ALA A 67 9.98 -28.02 -16.17
CA ALA A 67 10.67 -28.71 -17.25
C ALA A 67 11.66 -29.68 -16.63
#